data_AF-A0A140CU67-F1
#
_entry.id   AF-A0A140CU67-F1
#
_cell.length_a   1.000
_cell.length_b   1.000
_cell.length_c   1.000
_cell.angle_alpha   90.00
_cell.angle_beta   90.00
_cell.angle_gamma   90.00
#
_symmetry.space_group_name_H-M   'P 1'
#
loop_
_entity.id
_entity.type
_entity.pdbx_description
1 polymer ?
#
loop_
_entity_poly.entity_id
_entity_poly.type
_entity_poly.pdbx_seq_one_letter_code
_entity_poly.pdbx_strand_id
1 'polypeptide(L)'
;GLRSRYENHHKVTITDGALQAAAELSARYIQDRNLPDKAIDLIDEAGARLRIKRLTAPPELKDLDNRIAKLAAEKDEAIKGQDFEKAAKLRDSQEKLETERKDKETAWKQGESDVKMVVDEDVIAEVISNTTGIPVFKLTQAESKKLMNMEAELHKRIIGQDEAVSALSRSIRRARVGLKDPKRPAGSFIFAGPTGVGKTELAKALAEFL
;
A
#
# COMPACT_ATOMS: atom_id res chain seq x y z
N GLY A 1 15.59 2.18 22.60
CA GLY A 1 15.21 3.21 23.60
C GLY A 1 13.82 3.78 23.38
N LEU A 2 13.55 4.35 22.20
CA LEU A 2 12.29 5.08 21.94
C LEU A 2 11.09 4.19 21.60
N ARG A 3 11.32 2.93 21.18
CA ARG A 3 10.28 1.99 20.73
C ARG A 3 9.07 1.96 21.68
N SER A 4 9.30 1.64 22.96
CA SER A 4 8.24 1.49 23.95
C SER A 4 7.44 2.78 24.19
N ARG A 5 8.02 3.97 23.96
CA ARG A 5 7.29 5.23 24.08
C ARG A 5 6.28 5.39 22.92
N TYR A 6 6.71 5.10 21.69
CA TYR A 6 5.84 5.16 20.52
C TYR A 6 4.77 4.06 20.52
N GLU A 7 5.12 2.84 20.91
CA GLU A 7 4.16 1.73 21.08
C GLU A 7 3.04 2.12 22.07
N ASN A 8 3.42 2.68 23.22
CA ASN A 8 2.46 3.10 24.23
C ASN A 8 1.61 4.30 23.81
N HIS A 9 2.19 5.24 23.07
CA HIS A 9 1.51 6.44 22.58
C HIS A 9 0.47 6.11 21.51
N HIS A 10 0.82 5.26 20.55
CA HIS A 10 -0.04 4.91 19.42
C HIS A 10 -0.86 3.64 19.61
N LYS A 11 -0.62 2.88 20.67
CA LYS A 11 -1.25 1.57 20.94
C LYS A 11 -0.97 0.57 19.80
N VAL A 12 0.26 0.57 19.31
CA VAL A 12 0.77 -0.34 18.26
C VAL A 12 1.93 -1.17 18.79
N THR A 13 2.19 -2.31 18.16
CA THR A 13 3.43 -3.08 18.32
C THR A 13 4.34 -2.78 17.12
N ILE A 14 5.59 -2.40 17.36
CA ILE A 14 6.54 -2.14 16.28
C ILE A 14 7.39 -3.39 16.08
N THR A 15 7.53 -3.93 14.87
CA THR A 15 8.41 -5.09 14.62
C THR A 15 9.87 -4.66 14.43
N ASP A 16 10.82 -5.58 14.64
CA ASP A 16 12.24 -5.28 14.42
C ASP A 16 12.52 -4.97 12.95
N GLY A 17 11.86 -5.70 12.06
CA GLY A 17 11.91 -5.43 10.63
C GLY A 17 11.43 -4.01 10.30
N ALA A 18 10.38 -3.50 10.96
CA ALA A 18 9.92 -2.13 10.73
C ALA A 18 10.97 -1.09 11.11
N LEU A 19 11.72 -1.31 12.19
CA LEU A 19 12.81 -0.42 12.60
C LEU A 19 13.94 -0.42 11.56
N GLN A 20 14.31 -1.59 11.07
CA GLN A 20 15.33 -1.73 10.02
C GLN A 20 14.86 -1.07 8.71
N ALA A 21 13.63 -1.35 8.29
CA ALA A 21 13.03 -0.77 7.10
C ALA A 21 12.93 0.76 7.21
N ALA A 22 12.53 1.30 8.37
CA ALA A 22 12.47 2.74 8.59
C ALA A 22 13.84 3.40 8.42
N ALA A 23 14.91 2.77 8.92
CA ALA A 23 16.27 3.28 8.74
C ALA A 23 16.74 3.19 7.28
N GLU A 24 16.62 2.02 6.65
CA GLU A 24 17.12 1.77 5.29
C GLU A 24 16.34 2.55 4.22
N LEU A 25 15.01 2.53 4.30
CA LEU A 25 14.16 3.16 3.30
C LEU A 25 14.15 4.68 3.46
N SER A 26 14.17 5.22 4.69
CA SER A 26 14.33 6.67 4.87
C SER A 26 15.69 7.16 4.39
N ALA A 27 16.76 6.37 4.58
CA ALA A 27 18.08 6.69 4.04
C ALA A 27 18.09 6.76 2.51
N ARG A 28 17.30 5.91 1.86
CA ARG A 28 17.23 5.80 0.40
C ARG A 28 16.29 6.83 -0.24
N TYR A 29 15.11 7.05 0.32
CA TYR A 29 14.05 7.81 -0.35
C TYR A 29 13.84 9.21 0.21
N ILE A 30 14.29 9.50 1.44
CA ILE A 30 14.17 10.81 2.09
C ILE A 30 15.57 11.43 2.20
N GLN A 31 15.99 12.15 1.16
CA GLN A 31 17.36 12.68 1.00
C GLN A 31 17.57 14.05 1.66
N ASP A 32 16.50 14.77 1.95
CA ASP A 32 16.48 16.12 2.52
C ASP A 32 16.59 16.13 4.05
N ARG A 33 16.63 14.95 4.69
CA ARG A 33 16.70 14.78 6.15
C ARG A 33 17.78 13.78 6.57
N ASN A 34 18.24 13.93 7.81
CA ASN A 34 19.32 13.12 8.39
C ASN A 34 18.79 12.00 9.29
N LEU A 35 19.53 10.89 9.36
CA LEU A 35 19.31 9.87 10.39
C LEU A 35 19.81 10.38 11.75
N PRO A 36 19.21 9.95 12.88
CA PRO A 36 18.08 9.00 12.99
C PRO A 36 16.69 9.65 12.85
N ASP A 37 16.61 10.97 12.80
CA ASP A 37 15.37 11.78 12.85
C ASP A 37 14.31 11.32 11.83
N LYS A 38 14.67 11.21 10.55
CA LYS A 38 13.74 10.76 9.50
C LYS A 38 13.19 9.34 9.67
N ALA A 39 13.94 8.46 10.34
CA ALA A 39 13.48 7.10 10.60
C ALA A 39 12.51 7.07 11.79
N ILE A 40 12.73 7.92 12.78
CA ILE A 40 11.85 8.09 13.94
C ILE A 40 10.50 8.65 13.47
N ASP A 41 10.52 9.66 12.60
CA ASP A 41 9.29 10.26 12.05
C ASP A 41 8.44 9.25 11.28
N LEU A 42 9.05 8.39 10.47
CA LEU A 42 8.29 7.33 9.77
C LEU A 42 7.62 6.35 10.72
N ILE A 43 8.27 6.02 11.83
CA ILE A 43 7.71 5.16 12.87
C ILE A 43 6.53 5.85 13.57
N ASP A 44 6.67 7.14 13.85
CA ASP A 44 5.61 7.95 14.45
C ASP A 44 4.40 8.07 13.53
N GLU A 45 4.62 8.41 12.25
CA GLU A 45 3.57 8.52 11.23
C GLU A 45 2.87 7.18 10.99
N ALA A 46 3.62 6.07 10.91
CA ALA A 46 3.07 4.73 10.80
C ALA A 46 2.17 4.38 12.00
N GLY A 47 2.61 4.67 13.22
CA GLY A 47 1.84 4.46 14.44
C GLY A 47 0.56 5.29 14.46
N ALA A 48 0.65 6.58 14.14
CA ALA A 48 -0.48 7.49 14.07
C ALA A 48 -1.51 7.04 13.03
N ARG A 49 -1.03 6.63 11.83
CA ARG A 49 -1.88 6.15 10.73
C ARG A 49 -2.66 4.90 11.12
N LEU A 50 -2.02 3.91 11.73
CA LEU A 50 -2.72 2.70 12.20
C LEU A 50 -3.76 3.03 13.28
N ARG A 51 -3.42 3.93 14.21
CA ARG A 51 -4.35 4.39 15.24
C ARG A 51 -5.56 5.11 14.65
N ILE A 52 -5.36 5.96 13.64
CA ILE A 52 -6.46 6.62 12.91
C ILE A 52 -7.30 5.58 12.18
N LYS A 53 -6.68 4.63 11.45
CA LYS A 53 -7.39 3.55 10.76
C LYS A 53 -8.27 2.75 11.73
N ARG A 54 -7.82 2.49 12.96
CA ARG A 54 -8.60 1.80 14.01
C ARG A 54 -9.75 2.63 14.55
N LEU A 55 -9.55 3.94 14.75
CA LEU A 55 -10.58 4.86 15.26
C LEU A 55 -11.59 5.29 14.19
N THR A 56 -11.28 5.07 12.92
CA THR A 56 -12.18 5.37 11.81
C THR A 56 -13.20 4.25 11.67
N ALA A 57 -14.49 4.60 11.73
CA ALA A 57 -15.56 3.63 11.58
C ALA A 57 -15.42 2.88 10.23
N PRO A 58 -15.59 1.54 10.23
CA PRO A 58 -15.57 0.76 9.00
C PRO A 58 -16.56 1.29 7.96
N PRO A 59 -16.25 1.17 6.66
CA PRO A 59 -17.16 1.58 5.58
C PRO A 59 -18.57 0.98 5.75
N GLU A 60 -18.66 -0.25 6.25
CA GLU A 60 -19.93 -0.93 6.52
C GLU A 60 -20.83 -0.19 7.50
N LEU A 61 -20.27 0.39 8.57
CA LEU A 61 -21.07 1.18 9.53
C LEU A 61 -21.61 2.44 8.86
N LYS A 62 -20.81 3.07 8.01
CA LYS A 62 -21.21 4.25 7.24
C LYS A 62 -22.30 3.92 6.22
N ASP A 63 -22.24 2.75 5.60
CA ASP A 63 -23.28 2.27 4.68
C ASP A 63 -24.59 1.96 5.43
N LEU A 64 -24.51 1.38 6.62
CA LEU A 64 -25.69 1.20 7.50
C LEU A 64 -26.30 2.54 7.90
N ASP A 65 -25.50 3.54 8.28
CA ASP A 65 -25.96 4.90 8.59
C ASP A 65 -26.73 5.50 7.41
N ASN A 66 -26.21 5.38 6.19
CA ASN A 66 -26.87 5.87 4.98
C ASN A 66 -28.20 5.16 4.71
N ARG A 67 -28.26 3.83 4.92
CA ARG A 67 -29.50 3.04 4.73
C ARG A 67 -30.56 3.39 5.77
N ILE A 68 -30.17 3.57 7.04
CA ILE A 68 -31.06 4.00 8.12
C ILE A 68 -31.62 5.39 7.82
N ALA A 69 -30.78 6.34 7.40
CA ALA A 69 -31.22 7.68 7.03
C ALA A 69 -32.21 7.68 5.86
N LYS A 70 -31.99 6.82 4.86
CA LYS A 70 -32.91 6.64 3.72
C LYS A 70 -34.27 6.09 4.18
N LEU A 71 -34.29 5.04 5.01
CA LEU A 71 -35.53 4.48 5.54
C LEU A 71 -36.29 5.46 6.43
N ALA A 72 -35.57 6.27 7.22
CA ALA A 72 -36.18 7.31 8.03
C ALA A 72 -36.91 8.35 7.16
N ALA A 73 -36.29 8.80 6.07
CA ALA A 73 -36.92 9.73 5.12
C ALA A 73 -38.15 9.11 4.43
N GLU A 74 -38.06 7.86 3.97
CA GLU A 74 -39.18 7.15 3.34
C GLU A 74 -40.35 6.92 4.32
N LYS A 75 -40.04 6.65 5.59
CA LYS A 75 -41.03 6.50 6.66
C LYS A 75 -41.75 7.80 6.93
N ASP A 76 -41.02 8.91 7.04
CA ASP A 76 -41.61 10.24 7.27
C ASP A 76 -42.51 10.66 6.09
N GLU A 77 -42.14 10.30 4.86
CA GLU A 77 -42.98 10.51 3.68
C GLU A 77 -44.26 9.66 3.73
N ALA A 78 -44.17 8.39 4.11
CA ALA A 78 -45.34 7.52 4.29
C ALA A 78 -46.30 8.03 5.38
N ILE A 79 -45.77 8.55 6.49
CA ILE A 79 -46.58 9.17 7.56
C ILE A 79 -47.30 10.41 7.05
N LYS A 80 -46.62 11.29 6.30
CA LYS A 80 -47.23 12.47 5.68
C LYS A 80 -48.33 12.10 4.68
N GLY A 81 -48.12 11.01 3.94
CA GLY A 81 -49.11 10.43 3.02
C GLY A 81 -50.23 9.65 3.71
N GLN A 82 -50.24 9.56 5.04
CA GLN A 82 -51.19 8.75 5.84
C GLN A 82 -51.17 7.25 5.50
N ASP A 83 -50.11 6.76 4.88
CA ASP A 83 -49.89 5.33 4.61
C ASP A 83 -49.24 4.67 5.84
N PHE A 84 -50.08 4.41 6.84
CA PHE A 84 -49.64 3.87 8.13
C PHE A 84 -49.11 2.43 8.03
N GLU A 85 -49.60 1.64 7.07
CA GLU A 85 -49.13 0.26 6.87
C GLU A 85 -47.70 0.24 6.32
N LYS A 86 -47.41 1.08 5.32
CA LYS A 86 -46.06 1.24 4.79
C LYS A 86 -45.12 1.84 5.84
N ALA A 87 -45.58 2.84 6.60
CA ALA A 87 -44.81 3.42 7.69
C ALA A 87 -44.44 2.38 8.76
N ALA A 88 -45.35 1.47 9.11
CA ALA A 88 -45.07 0.38 10.05
C ALA A 88 -43.98 -0.58 9.51
N LYS A 89 -44.08 -1.00 8.24
CA LYS A 89 -43.06 -1.87 7.61
C LYS A 89 -41.68 -1.22 7.56
N LEU A 90 -41.63 0.08 7.26
CA LEU A 90 -40.39 0.86 7.22
C LEU A 90 -39.79 1.03 8.61
N ARG A 91 -40.63 1.26 9.65
CA ARG A 91 -40.19 1.31 11.05
C ARG A 91 -39.54 0.01 11.47
N ASP A 92 -40.20 -1.13 11.24
CA ASP A 92 -39.67 -2.44 11.64
C ASP A 92 -38.37 -2.78 10.90
N SER A 93 -38.22 -2.30 9.66
CA SER A 93 -36.97 -2.45 8.88
C SER A 93 -35.87 -1.52 9.37
N GLN A 94 -36.20 -0.29 9.77
CA GLN A 94 -35.28 0.66 10.39
C GLN A 94 -34.73 0.10 11.72
N GLU A 95 -35.61 -0.42 12.59
CA GLU A 95 -35.22 -0.97 13.89
C GLU A 95 -34.27 -2.18 13.76
N LYS A 96 -34.48 -3.02 12.75
CA LYS A 96 -33.56 -4.13 12.42
C LYS A 96 -32.17 -3.62 12.03
N LEU A 97 -32.08 -2.61 11.16
CA LEU A 97 -30.79 -2.04 10.76
C LEU A 97 -30.11 -1.28 11.91
N GLU A 98 -30.86 -0.60 12.77
CA GLU A 98 -30.31 0.05 13.96
C GLU A 98 -29.73 -0.96 14.95
N THR A 99 -30.40 -2.11 15.12
CA THR A 99 -29.89 -3.21 15.95
C THR A 99 -28.62 -3.80 15.34
N GLU A 100 -28.61 -4.12 14.04
CA GLU A 100 -27.42 -4.62 13.34
C GLU A 100 -26.24 -3.64 13.44
N ARG A 101 -26.50 -2.34 13.25
CA ARG A 101 -25.50 -1.29 13.37
C ARG A 101 -24.93 -1.24 14.78
N LYS A 102 -25.78 -1.34 15.81
CA LYS A 102 -25.35 -1.32 17.21
C LYS A 102 -24.48 -2.52 17.54
N ASP A 103 -24.84 -3.70 17.06
CA ASP A 103 -24.06 -4.94 17.25
C ASP A 103 -22.70 -4.87 16.54
N LYS A 104 -22.66 -4.34 15.31
CA LYS A 104 -21.38 -4.10 14.61
C LYS A 104 -20.53 -3.02 15.27
N GLU A 105 -21.15 -1.97 15.81
CA GLU A 105 -20.44 -0.91 16.53
C GLU A 105 -19.84 -1.41 17.85
N THR A 106 -20.56 -2.25 18.59
CA THR A 106 -20.04 -2.86 19.82
C THR A 106 -18.91 -3.84 19.50
N ALA A 107 -19.05 -4.68 18.48
CA ALA A 107 -17.99 -5.57 18.00
C ALA A 107 -16.71 -4.79 17.61
N TRP A 108 -16.87 -3.72 16.83
CA TRP A 108 -15.75 -2.84 16.44
C TRP A 108 -15.06 -2.19 17.65
N LYS A 109 -15.84 -1.66 18.61
CA LYS A 109 -15.30 -1.06 19.85
C LYS A 109 -14.60 -2.09 20.74
N GLN A 110 -15.09 -3.33 20.76
CA GLN A 110 -14.50 -4.45 21.51
C GLN A 110 -13.21 -4.99 20.88
N GLY A 111 -12.80 -4.46 19.72
CA GLY A 111 -11.50 -4.76 19.12
C GLY A 111 -11.55 -5.77 17.99
N GLU A 112 -12.73 -6.14 17.48
CA GLU A 112 -12.88 -6.83 16.20
C GLU A 112 -12.68 -5.85 15.02
N SER A 113 -11.62 -5.04 15.08
CA SER A 113 -11.14 -4.35 13.89
C SER A 113 -10.13 -5.25 13.20
N ASP A 114 -10.36 -5.58 11.92
CA ASP A 114 -9.38 -6.28 11.06
C ASP A 114 -8.05 -5.53 10.90
N VAL A 115 -7.99 -4.28 11.37
CA VAL A 115 -6.79 -3.47 11.40
C VAL A 115 -5.80 -4.03 12.44
N LYS A 116 -4.80 -4.75 11.95
CA LYS A 116 -3.65 -5.16 12.78
C LYS A 116 -2.95 -3.92 13.32
N MET A 117 -2.87 -3.81 14.65
CA MET A 117 -2.13 -2.75 15.35
C MET A 117 -0.63 -3.06 15.40
N VAL A 118 -0.05 -3.46 14.27
CA VAL A 118 1.35 -3.83 14.13
C VAL A 118 1.97 -2.98 13.05
N VAL A 119 3.02 -2.24 13.41
CA VAL A 119 3.88 -1.55 12.45
C VAL A 119 4.93 -2.55 12.00
N ASP A 120 4.75 -3.07 10.78
CA ASP A 120 5.71 -3.92 10.07
C ASP A 120 6.39 -3.14 8.93
N GLU A 121 7.22 -3.79 8.13
CA GLU A 121 7.93 -3.08 7.05
C GLU A 121 7.01 -2.66 5.91
N ASP A 122 5.85 -3.34 5.74
CA ASP A 122 4.88 -2.99 4.72
C ASP A 122 4.19 -1.67 5.06
N VAL A 123 3.85 -1.47 6.34
CA VAL A 123 3.32 -0.18 6.83
C VAL A 123 4.35 0.93 6.61
N ILE A 124 5.64 0.69 6.88
CA ILE A 124 6.69 1.68 6.64
C ILE A 124 6.83 2.02 5.15
N ALA A 125 6.80 1.01 4.28
CA ALA A 125 6.84 1.22 2.83
C ALA A 125 5.60 1.99 2.33
N GLU A 126 4.41 1.70 2.85
CA GLU A 126 3.17 2.44 2.56
C GLU A 126 3.31 3.91 2.95
N VAL A 127 3.84 4.19 4.15
CA VAL A 127 4.05 5.56 4.62
C VAL A 127 5.01 6.30 3.69
N ILE A 128 6.21 5.78 3.44
CA ILE A 128 7.18 6.44 2.55
C ILE A 128 6.61 6.66 1.14
N SER A 129 5.87 5.69 0.61
CA SER A 129 5.26 5.83 -0.72
C SER A 129 4.28 6.99 -0.76
N ASN A 130 3.49 7.19 0.29
CA ASN A 130 2.56 8.32 0.39
C ASN A 130 3.29 9.66 0.61
N THR A 131 4.32 9.68 1.46
CA THR A 131 5.07 10.90 1.77
C THR A 131 5.91 11.38 0.59
N THR A 132 6.55 10.46 -0.14
CA THR A 132 7.47 10.78 -1.24
C THR A 132 6.82 10.75 -2.61
N GLY A 133 5.65 10.13 -2.75
CA GLY A 133 5.03 9.83 -4.05
C GLY A 133 5.79 8.78 -4.87
N ILE A 134 6.89 8.23 -4.34
CA ILE A 134 7.70 7.21 -5.00
C ILE A 134 7.24 5.85 -4.47
N PRO A 135 6.68 4.97 -5.32
CA PRO A 135 6.30 3.63 -4.89
C PRO A 135 7.49 2.88 -4.31
N VAL A 136 7.46 2.62 -3.00
CA VAL A 136 8.44 1.81 -2.30
C VAL A 136 7.99 0.37 -2.39
N PHE A 137 8.34 -0.26 -3.50
CA PHE A 137 8.12 -1.70 -3.64
C PHE A 137 9.18 -2.44 -2.83
N LYS A 138 8.75 -3.28 -1.89
CA LYS A 138 9.57 -4.43 -1.52
C LYS A 138 9.77 -5.23 -2.79
N LEU A 139 11.03 -5.49 -3.12
CA LEU A 139 11.37 -6.53 -4.07
C LEU A 139 10.89 -7.84 -3.43
N THR A 140 9.66 -8.24 -3.76
CA THR A 140 9.08 -9.47 -3.21
C THR A 140 10.00 -10.64 -3.57
N GLN A 141 9.96 -11.76 -2.83
CA GLN A 141 10.73 -12.95 -3.25
C GLN A 141 10.43 -13.33 -4.70
N ALA A 142 9.18 -13.14 -5.14
CA ALA A 142 8.76 -13.35 -6.52
C ALA A 142 9.43 -12.38 -7.50
N GLU A 143 9.48 -11.08 -7.19
CA GLU A 143 10.17 -10.09 -8.03
C GLU A 143 11.69 -10.31 -8.02
N SER A 144 12.27 -10.71 -6.89
CA SER A 144 13.71 -10.98 -6.77
C SER A 144 14.09 -12.17 -7.64
N LYS A 145 13.29 -13.23 -7.57
CA LYS A 145 13.41 -14.40 -8.45
C LYS A 145 13.20 -14.02 -9.93
N LYS A 146 12.21 -13.17 -10.23
CA LYS A 146 11.97 -12.65 -11.59
C LYS A 146 13.22 -11.91 -12.10
N LEU A 147 13.79 -11.00 -11.32
CA LEU A 147 14.99 -10.24 -11.69
C LEU A 147 16.27 -11.09 -11.76
N MET A 148 16.40 -12.14 -10.95
CA MET A 148 17.50 -13.12 -11.04
C MET A 148 17.43 -13.92 -12.34
N ASN A 149 16.22 -14.16 -12.85
CA ASN A 149 15.99 -14.91 -14.09
C ASN A 149 15.86 -14.00 -15.33
N MET A 150 16.14 -12.70 -15.20
CA MET A 150 15.91 -11.72 -16.27
C MET A 150 16.64 -12.07 -17.56
N GLU A 151 17.91 -12.47 -17.50
CA GLU A 151 18.69 -12.86 -18.68
C GLU A 151 18.04 -14.04 -19.40
N ALA A 152 17.65 -15.07 -18.65
CA ALA A 152 17.02 -16.26 -19.22
C ALA A 152 15.67 -15.94 -19.88
N GLU A 153 14.87 -15.06 -19.27
CA GLU A 153 13.59 -14.61 -19.84
C GLU A 153 13.80 -13.78 -21.11
N LEU A 154 14.77 -12.86 -21.13
CA LEU A 154 15.10 -12.08 -22.32
C LEU A 154 15.63 -12.98 -23.44
N HIS A 155 16.41 -14.01 -23.13
CA HIS A 155 16.94 -14.97 -24.10
C HIS A 155 15.89 -15.88 -24.74
N LYS A 156 14.66 -15.96 -24.21
CA LYS A 156 13.56 -16.63 -24.91
C LYS A 156 13.20 -15.94 -26.23
N ARG A 157 13.45 -14.63 -26.31
CA ARG A 157 13.11 -13.79 -27.47
C ARG A 157 14.35 -13.23 -28.18
N ILE A 158 15.44 -13.03 -27.46
CA ILE A 158 16.69 -12.45 -27.98
C ILE A 158 17.73 -13.56 -28.15
N ILE A 159 18.05 -13.85 -29.40
CA ILE A 159 19.05 -14.85 -29.77
C ILE A 159 20.43 -14.16 -29.87
N GLY A 160 21.41 -14.69 -29.12
CA GLY A 160 22.73 -14.09 -28.99
C GLY A 160 22.71 -12.77 -28.21
N GLN A 161 23.64 -11.86 -28.52
CA GLN A 161 23.77 -10.55 -27.86
C GLN A 161 23.96 -10.64 -26.32
N ASP A 162 24.66 -11.68 -25.85
CA ASP A 162 24.81 -12.01 -24.43
C ASP A 162 25.38 -10.84 -23.62
N GLU A 163 26.33 -10.10 -24.19
CA GLU A 163 26.93 -8.93 -23.55
C GLU A 163 25.90 -7.81 -23.33
N ALA A 164 25.05 -7.52 -24.33
CA ALA A 164 24.03 -6.49 -24.23
C ALA A 164 22.93 -6.88 -23.22
N VAL A 165 22.49 -8.14 -23.24
CA VAL A 165 21.48 -8.67 -22.31
C VAL A 165 22.02 -8.66 -20.88
N SER A 166 23.27 -9.08 -20.67
CA SER A 166 23.92 -9.09 -19.35
C SER A 166 24.13 -7.68 -18.80
N ALA A 167 24.65 -6.76 -19.62
CA ALA A 167 24.86 -5.37 -19.22
C ALA A 167 23.54 -4.68 -18.83
N LEU A 168 22.49 -4.91 -19.61
CA LEU A 168 21.16 -4.38 -19.36
C LEU A 168 20.56 -4.96 -18.07
N SER A 169 20.58 -6.28 -17.92
CA SER A 169 20.03 -6.98 -16.75
C SER A 169 20.72 -6.56 -15.46
N ARG A 170 22.06 -6.43 -15.49
CA ARG A 170 22.84 -5.94 -14.35
C ARG A 170 22.49 -4.49 -14.00
N SER A 171 22.26 -3.63 -14.98
CA SER A 171 21.87 -2.24 -14.74
C SER A 171 20.47 -2.13 -14.12
N ILE A 172 19.49 -2.88 -14.64
CA ILE A 172 18.13 -2.89 -14.10
C ILE A 172 18.09 -3.47 -12.69
N ARG A 173 18.80 -4.59 -12.43
CA ARG A 173 18.92 -5.15 -11.08
C ARG A 173 19.47 -4.13 -10.09
N ARG A 174 20.56 -3.43 -10.41
CA ARG A 174 21.14 -2.39 -9.55
C ARG A 174 20.16 -1.26 -9.24
N ALA A 175 19.39 -0.82 -10.23
CA ALA A 175 18.37 0.19 -10.02
C ALA A 175 17.24 -0.30 -9.11
N ARG A 176 16.77 -1.54 -9.31
CA ARG A 176 15.68 -2.13 -8.53
C ARG A 176 16.07 -2.46 -7.08
N VAL A 177 17.33 -2.82 -6.81
CA VAL A 177 17.81 -2.99 -5.43
C VAL A 177 18.17 -1.66 -4.74
N GLY A 178 17.90 -0.52 -5.40
CA GLY A 178 18.11 0.82 -4.85
C GLY A 178 19.57 1.21 -4.67
N LEU A 179 20.48 0.62 -5.46
CA LEU A 179 21.90 1.02 -5.54
C LEU A 179 22.12 2.19 -6.53
N LYS A 180 21.05 2.88 -6.94
CA LYS A 180 21.07 3.98 -7.92
C LYS A 180 20.26 5.17 -7.40
N ASP A 181 20.68 6.37 -7.78
CA ASP A 181 19.98 7.63 -7.49
C ASP A 181 18.51 7.57 -7.98
N PRO A 182 17.52 7.76 -7.08
CA PRO A 182 16.10 7.75 -7.41
C PRO A 182 15.66 8.83 -8.41
N LYS A 183 16.40 9.94 -8.51
CA LYS A 183 16.09 11.04 -9.45
C LYS A 183 16.48 10.71 -10.89
N ARG A 184 17.08 9.55 -11.14
CA ARG A 184 17.56 9.11 -12.46
C ARG A 184 16.72 7.94 -12.98
N PRO A 185 16.52 7.81 -14.30
CA PRO A 185 15.82 6.67 -14.88
C PRO A 185 16.40 5.33 -14.41
N ALA A 186 15.57 4.29 -14.30
CA ALA A 186 16.00 2.94 -13.88
C ALA A 186 17.20 2.44 -14.71
N GLY A 187 17.20 2.69 -16.01
CA GLY A 187 18.36 2.53 -16.88
C GLY A 187 18.35 3.59 -17.98
N SER A 188 19.54 4.03 -18.38
CA SER A 188 19.71 4.83 -19.59
C SER A 188 20.67 4.03 -20.48
N PHE A 189 20.21 3.66 -21.66
CA PHE A 189 20.91 2.73 -22.54
C PHE A 189 21.01 3.32 -23.94
N ILE A 190 22.16 3.10 -24.57
CA ILE A 190 22.37 3.37 -26.00
C ILE A 190 22.65 2.01 -26.65
N PHE A 191 21.78 1.61 -27.57
CA PHE A 191 22.00 0.40 -28.37
C PHE A 191 22.70 0.77 -29.66
N ALA A 192 23.97 0.40 -29.78
CA ALA A 192 24.78 0.62 -30.98
C ALA A 192 24.93 -0.67 -31.81
N GLY A 193 25.11 -0.52 -33.12
CA GLY A 193 25.29 -1.64 -34.06
C GLY A 193 24.58 -1.43 -35.40
N PRO A 194 24.76 -2.31 -36.39
CA PRO A 194 24.06 -2.22 -37.67
C PRO A 194 22.55 -2.49 -37.54
N THR A 195 21.78 -2.27 -38.59
CA THR A 195 20.34 -2.60 -38.61
C THR A 195 20.13 -4.11 -38.60
N GLY A 196 19.02 -4.58 -38.01
CA GLY A 196 18.65 -6.01 -38.00
C GLY A 196 19.31 -6.87 -36.90
N VAL A 197 20.20 -6.33 -36.08
CA VAL A 197 20.91 -7.09 -35.02
C VAL A 197 20.13 -7.28 -33.71
N GLY A 198 18.87 -6.84 -33.65
CA GLY A 198 18.01 -7.06 -32.48
C GLY A 198 17.91 -5.91 -31.47
N LYS A 199 18.47 -4.71 -31.75
CA LYS A 199 18.41 -3.54 -30.83
C LYS A 199 16.99 -3.17 -30.40
N THR A 200 16.09 -3.00 -31.38
CA THR A 200 14.69 -2.68 -31.14
C THR A 200 13.95 -3.85 -30.49
N GLU A 201 14.32 -5.07 -30.83
CA GLU A 201 13.71 -6.27 -30.28
C GLU A 201 14.03 -6.44 -28.79
N LEU A 202 15.28 -6.16 -28.40
CA LEU A 202 15.71 -6.16 -27.01
C LEU A 202 14.96 -5.10 -26.18
N ALA A 203 14.70 -3.92 -26.74
CA ALA A 203 13.89 -2.91 -26.09
C ALA A 203 12.43 -3.37 -25.87
N LYS A 204 11.83 -4.06 -26.86
CA LYS A 204 10.47 -4.62 -26.75
C LYS A 204 10.41 -5.75 -25.73
N ALA A 205 11.37 -6.68 -25.77
CA ALA A 205 11.45 -7.80 -24.83
C ALA A 205 11.62 -7.29 -23.38
N LEU A 206 12.41 -6.24 -23.19
CA LEU A 206 12.54 -5.60 -21.89
C LEU A 206 11.24 -4.95 -21.41
N ALA A 207 10.52 -4.26 -22.30
CA ALA A 207 9.26 -3.60 -21.96
C ALA A 207 8.16 -4.62 -21.58
N GLU A 208 8.16 -5.80 -22.21
CA GLU A 208 7.24 -6.89 -21.87
C GLU A 208 7.63 -7.60 -20.57
N PHE A 209 8.93 -7.72 -20.31
CA PHE A 209 9.42 -8.34 -19.09
C PHE A 209 9.13 -7.51 -17.83
N LEU A 210 9.31 -6.18 -17.90
CA LEU A 210 9.17 -5.27 -16.76
C LEU A 210 7.71 -5.12 -16.33
#